data_AF-A0A5N4ALL0-F1
#
_entry.id   AF-A0A5N4ALL0-F1
#
_cell.length_a   1.000
_cell.length_b   1.000
_cell.length_c   1.000
_cell.angle_alpha   90.00
_cell.angle_beta   90.00
_cell.angle_gamma   90.00
#
_symmetry.space_group_name_H-M   'P 1'
#
loop_
_entity.id
_entity.type
_entity.pdbx_description
1 polymer ?
#
loop_
_entity_poly.entity_id
_entity_poly.type
_entity_poly.pdbx_seq_one_letter_code
_entity_poly.pdbx_strand_id
1 'polypeptide(L)'
;MQNRECDFDKEPGKIHIKSSLIMNGVCVRWRGWIDLERLDGVGCLEYCEDRAAAEDALLREQIERYNQRLREFEDKQRGYRSQDRIDQDLELRMANSLHGSAHHGHHGGPVSSRCHGPPRHGLPLQVGLPLTPP
;
A
#
# COMPACT_ATOMS: atom_id res chain seq x y z
N MET A 1 -14.42 -27.87 21.31
CA MET A 1 -13.77 -27.77 22.64
C MET A 1 -13.24 -26.36 22.75
N GLN A 2 -13.74 -25.53 23.65
CA GLN A 2 -13.26 -24.15 23.80
C GLN A 2 -11.78 -24.18 24.18
N ASN A 3 -10.92 -23.80 23.25
CA ASN A 3 -9.49 -23.62 23.49
C ASN A 3 -9.34 -22.30 24.26
N ARG A 4 -9.65 -22.34 25.55
CA ARG A 4 -9.58 -21.16 26.43
C ARG A 4 -8.13 -20.66 26.47
N GLU A 5 -7.96 -19.38 26.22
CA GLU A 5 -6.66 -18.68 26.35
C GLU A 5 -6.20 -18.64 27.82
N CYS A 6 -7.14 -18.69 28.77
CA CYS A 6 -6.86 -18.75 30.20
C CYS A 6 -7.63 -19.91 30.86
N ASP A 7 -6.93 -20.78 31.58
CA ASP A 7 -7.45 -21.99 32.20
C ASP A 7 -7.04 -22.03 33.68
N PHE A 8 -8.04 -21.88 34.56
CA PHE A 8 -7.89 -21.91 36.02
C PHE A 8 -8.14 -23.30 36.62
N ASP A 9 -8.72 -24.21 35.83
CA ASP A 9 -9.22 -25.50 36.31
C ASP A 9 -8.18 -26.62 36.09
N LYS A 10 -7.19 -26.38 35.24
CA LYS A 10 -6.15 -27.36 34.88
C LYS A 10 -5.23 -27.74 36.05
N GLU A 11 -4.88 -26.79 36.92
CA GLU A 11 -4.06 -27.05 38.10
C GLU A 11 -4.50 -26.12 39.25
N PRO A 12 -4.89 -26.66 40.42
CA PRO A 12 -5.31 -25.83 41.55
C PRO A 12 -4.22 -24.85 41.98
N GLY A 13 -4.61 -23.60 42.22
CA GLY A 13 -3.69 -22.54 42.64
C GLY A 13 -2.85 -21.94 41.51
N LYS A 14 -3.02 -22.37 40.26
CA LYS A 14 -2.34 -21.80 39.09
C LYS A 14 -3.32 -21.44 37.98
N ILE A 15 -2.97 -20.43 37.21
CA ILE A 15 -3.62 -20.12 35.94
C ILE A 15 -2.70 -20.53 34.80
N HIS A 16 -3.18 -21.38 33.89
CA HIS A 16 -2.50 -21.69 32.65
C HIS A 16 -2.96 -20.76 31.54
N ILE A 17 -2.01 -20.17 30.83
CA ILE A 17 -2.31 -19.19 29.79
C ILE A 17 -1.68 -19.64 28.47
N LYS A 18 -2.42 -19.42 27.39
CA LYS A 18 -2.00 -19.62 26.00
C LYS A 18 -2.38 -18.39 25.21
N SER A 19 -1.44 -17.81 24.48
CA SER A 19 -1.69 -16.65 23.62
C SER A 19 -0.92 -16.79 22.31
N SER A 20 -1.56 -16.47 21.19
CA SER A 20 -0.90 -16.45 19.87
C SER A 20 -0.65 -15.01 19.45
N LEU A 21 0.60 -14.66 19.16
CA LEU A 21 1.00 -13.28 18.88
C LEU A 21 2.13 -13.21 17.84
N ILE A 22 2.22 -12.09 17.13
CA ILE A 22 3.30 -11.85 16.15
C ILE A 22 4.35 -10.99 16.85
N MET A 23 5.56 -11.51 17.02
CA MET A 23 6.67 -10.81 17.66
C MET A 23 7.76 -10.56 16.63
N ASN A 24 8.03 -9.28 16.32
CA ASN A 24 9.03 -8.88 15.33
C ASN A 24 8.86 -9.61 13.98
N GLY A 25 7.62 -9.80 13.54
CA GLY A 25 7.29 -10.51 12.30
C GLY A 25 7.24 -12.04 12.42
N VAL A 26 7.54 -12.62 13.58
CA VAL A 26 7.50 -14.07 13.80
C VAL A 26 6.20 -14.48 14.49
N CYS A 27 5.46 -15.40 13.87
CA CYS A 27 4.28 -16.00 14.48
C CYS A 27 4.70 -16.97 15.58
N VAL A 28 4.36 -16.62 16.83
CA VAL A 28 4.63 -17.45 18.00
C VAL A 28 3.36 -17.72 18.80
N ARG A 29 3.41 -18.78 19.60
CA ARG A 29 2.44 -19.11 20.63
C ARG A 29 3.15 -19.10 21.97
N TRP A 30 2.77 -18.16 22.82
CA TRP A 30 3.19 -18.16 24.21
C TRP A 30 2.35 -19.15 25.02
N ARG A 31 3.02 -19.91 25.89
CA ARG A 31 2.36 -20.83 26.83
C ARG A 31 3.06 -20.74 28.15
N GLY A 32 2.29 -20.67 29.23
CA GLY A 32 2.84 -20.62 30.56
C GLY A 32 1.81 -20.88 31.63
N TRP A 33 2.26 -20.73 32.86
CA TRP A 33 1.41 -20.71 34.03
C TRP A 33 1.90 -19.64 34.99
N ILE A 34 1.01 -19.13 35.83
CA ILE A 34 1.37 -18.28 36.97
C ILE A 34 0.65 -18.78 38.23
N ASP A 35 1.36 -18.76 39.35
CA ASP A 35 0.87 -19.06 40.69
C ASP A 35 -0.04 -17.92 41.18
N LEU A 36 -1.24 -18.25 41.65
CA LEU A 36 -2.26 -17.27 42.03
C LEU A 36 -1.94 -16.55 43.35
N GLU A 37 -1.08 -17.12 44.20
CA GLU A 37 -0.70 -16.53 45.49
C GLU A 37 0.62 -15.77 45.37
N ARG A 38 1.65 -16.42 44.79
CA ARG A 38 3.01 -15.87 44.68
C ARG A 38 3.17 -14.91 43.50
N LEU A 39 2.24 -14.93 42.55
CA LEU A 39 2.26 -14.12 41.32
C LEU A 39 3.54 -14.29 40.48
N ASP A 40 4.19 -15.45 40.60
CA ASP A 40 5.32 -15.85 39.77
C ASP A 40 4.92 -17.00 38.85
N GLY A 41 5.78 -17.34 37.89
CA GLY A 41 5.43 -18.34 36.89
C GLY A 41 6.52 -18.60 35.88
N VAL A 42 6.22 -19.49 34.95
CA VAL A 42 7.12 -19.87 33.85
C VAL A 42 6.32 -19.88 32.56
N GLY A 43 6.92 -19.38 31.50
CA GLY A 43 6.38 -19.48 30.15
C GLY A 43 7.46 -19.63 29.10
N CYS A 44 7.08 -20.17 27.96
CA CYS A 44 7.93 -20.30 26.79
C CYS A 44 7.21 -19.81 25.54
N LEU A 45 8.00 -19.56 24.50
CA LEU A 45 7.51 -19.24 23.16
C LEU A 45 7.72 -20.46 22.27
N GLU A 46 6.67 -20.84 21.56
CA GLU A 46 6.70 -21.88 20.53
C GLU A 46 6.52 -21.21 19.16
N TYR A 47 7.32 -21.58 18.17
CA TYR A 47 7.04 -21.19 16.78
C TYR A 47 5.73 -21.84 16.31
N CYS A 48 4.90 -21.08 15.60
CA CYS A 48 3.61 -21.56 15.10
C CYS A 48 3.62 -21.56 13.58
N GLU A 49 4.05 -22.68 12.99
CA GLU A 49 4.23 -22.85 11.54
C GLU A 49 2.92 -22.67 10.77
N ASP A 50 1.84 -23.33 11.18
CA ASP A 50 0.53 -23.22 10.50
C ASP A 50 0.06 -21.77 10.39
N ARG A 51 0.24 -21.00 11.47
CA ARG A 51 -0.16 -19.60 11.52
C ARG A 51 0.81 -18.72 10.73
N ALA A 52 2.11 -19.02 10.79
CA ALA A 52 3.10 -18.34 9.95
C ALA A 52 2.79 -18.52 8.46
N ALA A 53 2.41 -19.72 8.02
CA ALA A 53 2.04 -20.00 6.64
C ALA A 53 0.76 -19.25 6.23
N ALA A 54 -0.26 -19.20 7.10
CA ALA A 54 -1.48 -18.45 6.84
C ALA A 54 -1.24 -16.94 6.74
N GLU A 55 -0.43 -16.38 7.65
CA GLU A 55 -0.05 -14.96 7.62
C GLU A 55 0.81 -14.63 6.40
N ASP A 56 1.75 -15.50 6.02
CA ASP A 56 2.57 -15.32 4.80
C ASP A 56 1.70 -15.32 3.54
N ALA A 57 0.73 -16.25 3.44
CA ALA A 57 -0.20 -16.28 2.32
C ALA A 57 -1.04 -15.00 2.23
N LEU A 58 -1.56 -14.53 3.38
CA LEU A 58 -2.32 -13.28 3.44
C LEU A 58 -1.46 -12.07 3.05
N LEU A 59 -0.22 -12.01 3.53
CA LEU A 59 0.71 -10.93 3.22
C LEU A 59 1.06 -10.91 1.72
N ARG A 60 1.34 -12.07 1.12
CA ARG A 60 1.59 -12.18 -0.32
C ARG A 60 0.40 -11.69 -1.14
N GLU A 61 -0.81 -12.09 -0.76
CA GLU A 61 -2.02 -11.64 -1.45
C GLU A 61 -2.20 -10.11 -1.35
N GLN A 62 -1.93 -9.53 -0.18
CA GLN A 62 -1.98 -8.08 0.00
C GLN A 62 -0.96 -7.36 -0.87
N ILE A 63 0.28 -7.88 -0.95
CA ILE A 63 1.34 -7.33 -1.80
C ILE A 63 0.94 -7.41 -3.27
N GLU A 64 0.42 -8.54 -3.74
CA GLU A 64 0.00 -8.73 -5.12
C GLU A 64 -1.12 -7.76 -5.51
N ARG A 65 -2.15 -7.63 -4.68
CA ARG A 65 -3.24 -6.68 -4.88
C ARG A 65 -2.76 -5.23 -4.89
N TYR A 66 -1.82 -4.88 -4.02
CA TYR A 66 -1.21 -3.55 -4.01
C TYR A 66 -0.43 -3.28 -5.30
N ASN A 67 0.44 -4.21 -5.70
CA ASN A 67 1.24 -4.08 -6.92
C ASN A 67 0.37 -4.03 -8.18
N GLN A 68 -0.75 -4.76 -8.21
CA GLN A 68 -1.70 -4.68 -9.30
C GLN A 68 -2.30 -3.27 -9.42
N ARG A 69 -2.77 -2.70 -8.32
CA ARG A 69 -3.33 -1.33 -8.31
C ARG A 69 -2.28 -0.30 -8.74
N LEU A 70 -1.03 -0.49 -8.33
CA LEU A 70 0.06 0.39 -8.73
C LEU A 70 0.30 0.34 -10.24
N ARG A 71 0.36 -0.86 -10.83
CA ARG A 71 0.49 -1.03 -12.29
C ARG A 71 -0.67 -0.40 -13.04
N GLU A 72 -1.92 -0.64 -12.61
CA GLU A 72 -3.10 -0.04 -13.24
C GLU A 72 -3.07 1.50 -13.19
N PHE A 73 -2.52 2.06 -12.11
CA PHE A 73 -2.34 3.50 -12.00
C PHE A 73 -1.25 4.04 -12.95
N GLU A 74 -0.11 3.36 -13.03
CA GLU A 74 0.97 3.70 -13.95
C GLU A 74 0.53 3.62 -15.42
N ASP A 75 -0.21 2.58 -15.78
CA ASP A 75 -0.74 2.39 -17.14
C ASP A 75 -1.74 3.48 -17.50
N LYS A 76 -2.65 3.84 -16.59
CA LYS A 76 -3.55 4.98 -16.79
C LYS A 76 -2.77 6.28 -16.99
N GLN A 77 -1.76 6.55 -16.17
CA GLN A 77 -0.92 7.74 -16.34
C GLN A 77 -0.17 7.76 -17.68
N ARG A 78 0.34 6.62 -18.14
CA ARG A 78 0.96 6.50 -19.47
C ARG A 78 -0.06 6.73 -20.58
N GLY A 79 -1.26 6.19 -20.44
CA GLY A 79 -2.38 6.40 -21.35
C GLY A 79 -2.72 7.88 -21.49
N TYR A 80 -2.94 8.59 -20.38
CA TYR A 80 -3.21 10.04 -20.39
C TYR A 80 -2.08 10.83 -21.08
N ARG A 81 -0.81 10.55 -20.74
CA ARG A 81 0.33 11.23 -21.37
C ARG A 81 0.46 10.95 -22.87
N SER A 82 0.09 9.75 -23.31
CA SER A 82 0.16 9.37 -24.72
C SER A 82 -1.01 9.97 -25.51
N GLN A 83 -2.20 10.01 -24.91
CA GLN A 83 -3.38 10.66 -25.47
C GLN A 83 -3.17 12.17 -25.61
N ASP A 84 -2.65 12.84 -24.57
CA ASP A 84 -2.33 14.28 -24.63
C ASP A 84 -1.37 14.62 -25.78
N ARG A 85 -0.41 13.72 -26.07
CA ARG A 85 0.51 13.88 -27.20
C ARG A 85 -0.17 13.68 -28.55
N ILE A 86 -1.03 12.67 -28.67
CA ILE A 86 -1.79 12.40 -29.89
C ILE A 86 -2.75 13.55 -30.18
N ASP A 87 -3.43 14.07 -29.16
CA ASP A 87 -4.37 15.19 -29.28
C ASP A 87 -3.64 16.48 -29.69
N GLN A 88 -2.46 16.77 -29.11
CA GLN A 88 -1.61 17.89 -29.56
C GLN A 88 -1.16 17.75 -31.02
N ASP A 89 -0.69 16.55 -31.43
CA ASP A 89 -0.26 16.30 -32.80
C ASP A 89 -1.42 16.45 -33.81
N LEU A 90 -2.62 16.01 -33.43
CA LEU A 90 -3.82 16.15 -34.25
C LEU A 90 -4.25 17.61 -34.39
N GLU A 91 -4.20 18.38 -33.30
CA GLU A 91 -4.49 19.82 -33.28
C GLU A 91 -3.49 20.60 -34.17
N LEU A 92 -2.20 20.29 -34.08
CA LEU A 92 -1.16 20.86 -34.96
C LEU A 92 -1.42 20.55 -36.44
N ARG A 93 -1.83 19.33 -36.77
CA ARG A 93 -2.16 18.94 -38.16
C ARG A 93 -3.40 19.67 -38.67
N MET A 94 -4.41 19.85 -37.83
CA MET A 94 -5.63 20.59 -38.20
C MET A 94 -5.32 22.09 -38.39
N ALA A 95 -4.52 22.69 -37.51
CA ALA A 95 -4.07 24.07 -37.64
C ALA A 95 -3.26 24.31 -38.94
N ASN A 96 -2.41 23.35 -39.32
CA ASN A 96 -1.65 23.40 -40.57
C ASN A 96 -2.53 23.15 -41.80
N SER A 97 -3.57 22.32 -41.70
CA SER A 97 -4.51 22.07 -42.80
C SER A 97 -5.37 23.31 -43.12
N LEU A 98 -5.68 24.16 -42.14
CA LEU A 98 -6.36 25.43 -42.39
C LEU A 98 -5.44 26.50 -43.01
N HIS A 99 -4.12 26.38 -42.87
CA HIS A 99 -3.13 27.30 -43.48
C HIS A 99 -2.70 26.92 -44.91
N GLY A 100 -3.25 25.83 -45.48
CA GLY A 100 -2.93 25.36 -46.84
C GLY A 100 -3.47 26.19 -48.01
N SER A 101 -4.15 27.31 -47.75
CA SER A 101 -4.73 28.18 -48.80
C SER A 101 -4.30 29.65 -48.70
N ALA A 102 -3.10 29.96 -48.20
CA ALA A 102 -2.58 31.33 -48.26
C ALA A 102 -1.06 31.37 -48.45
N HIS A 103 -0.65 31.35 -49.72
CA HIS A 103 0.60 32.00 -50.10
C HIS A 103 0.42 33.51 -49.99
N HIS A 104 0.95 34.13 -48.94
CA HIS A 104 1.68 35.41 -49.00
C HIS A 104 2.25 35.73 -47.61
N GLY A 105 3.56 35.93 -47.55
CA GLY A 105 4.30 36.02 -46.30
C GLY A 105 4.11 37.31 -45.53
N HIS A 106 4.55 37.30 -44.26
CA HIS A 106 5.15 38.46 -43.61
C HIS A 106 5.81 38.06 -42.28
N HIS A 107 6.91 38.73 -41.97
CA HIS A 107 7.68 38.67 -40.72
C HIS A 107 6.84 39.05 -39.48
N GLY A 108 7.09 38.41 -38.32
CA GLY A 108 6.62 38.87 -37.01
C GLY A 108 7.17 38.03 -35.85
N GLY A 109 7.83 38.67 -34.88
CA GLY A 109 8.70 38.06 -33.85
C GLY A 109 8.02 37.20 -32.76
N PRO A 110 8.81 36.61 -31.83
CA PRO A 110 8.30 35.65 -30.86
C PRO A 110 7.69 36.37 -29.66
N VAL A 111 6.45 36.01 -29.32
CA VAL A 111 5.81 36.44 -28.07
C VAL A 111 5.81 35.27 -27.11
N SER A 112 6.70 35.35 -26.11
CA SER A 112 6.83 34.41 -25.00
C SER A 112 5.51 34.25 -24.25
N SER A 113 4.81 33.15 -24.49
CA SER A 113 3.62 32.76 -23.74
C SER A 113 4.04 31.96 -22.50
N ARG A 114 4.03 32.62 -21.34
CA ARG A 114 4.25 31.99 -20.03
C ARG A 114 3.20 30.91 -19.78
N CYS A 115 3.61 29.65 -19.84
CA CYS A 115 2.88 28.51 -19.33
C CYS A 115 2.47 28.73 -17.86
N HIS A 116 1.17 28.84 -17.58
CA HIS A 116 0.63 28.72 -16.23
C HIS A 116 0.04 27.31 -16.10
N GLY A 117 0.62 26.51 -15.21
CA GLY A 117 0.13 25.17 -14.87
C GLY A 117 -1.22 25.20 -14.13
N PRO A 118 -1.83 24.03 -13.88
CA PRO A 118 -3.23 23.93 -13.48
C PRO A 118 -3.45 24.26 -12.00
N PRO A 119 -4.64 24.72 -11.58
CA PRO A 119 -4.97 24.88 -10.17
C PRO A 119 -5.13 23.49 -9.53
N ARG A 120 -4.22 23.14 -8.62
CA ARG A 120 -4.34 21.98 -7.75
C ARG A 120 -5.34 22.28 -6.63
N HIS A 121 -6.59 21.89 -6.81
CA HIS A 121 -7.52 21.77 -5.69
C HIS A 121 -7.14 20.55 -4.85
N GLY A 122 -6.75 20.82 -3.60
CA GLY A 122 -6.35 19.82 -2.63
C GLY A 122 -7.51 18.93 -2.20
N LEU A 123 -7.27 17.63 -2.20
CA LEU A 123 -7.96 16.67 -1.34
C LEU A 123 -7.00 16.34 -0.18
N PRO A 124 -7.47 16.26 1.06
CA PRO A 124 -6.62 15.92 2.18
C PRO A 124 -6.28 14.42 2.11
N LEU A 125 -5.05 14.09 1.74
CA LEU A 125 -4.48 12.76 1.97
C LEU A 125 -4.11 12.66 3.44
N GLN A 126 -5.00 12.11 4.24
CA GLN A 126 -4.68 11.58 5.56
C GLN A 126 -4.52 10.07 5.44
N VAL A 127 -3.31 9.57 5.19
CA VAL A 127 -2.90 8.22 5.62
C VAL A 127 -1.39 8.24 5.88
N GLY A 128 -1.02 8.06 7.14
CA GLY A 128 0.35 7.86 7.55
C GLY A 128 0.84 6.44 7.22
N LEU A 129 2.11 6.35 6.82
CA LEU A 129 3.17 5.51 7.39
C LEU A 129 4.37 5.53 6.43
N PRO A 130 5.56 5.96 6.86
CA PRO A 130 6.75 5.87 6.02
C PRO A 130 7.30 4.44 6.08
N LEU A 131 7.20 3.71 4.98
CA LEU A 131 8.09 2.58 4.71
C LEU A 131 9.34 3.14 4.05
N THR A 132 10.39 3.37 4.83
CA THR A 132 11.74 3.58 4.32
C THR A 132 12.34 2.21 3.98
N PRO A 133 12.74 1.93 2.72
CA PRO A 133 13.63 0.81 2.42
C PRO A 133 15.10 1.19 2.73
N PRO A 134 16.00 0.19 2.84
CA PRO A 134 17.38 0.35 3.32
C PRO A 134 18.27 1.24 2.44
#